data_AF-A0A920U1N0-F1
#
_entry.id   AF-A0A920U1N0-F1
#
_cell.length_a   1.000
_cell.length_b   1.000
_cell.length_c   1.000
_cell.angle_alpha   90.00
_cell.angle_beta   90.00
_cell.angle_gamma   90.00
#
_symmetry.space_group_name_H-M   'P 1'
#
loop_
_entity.id
_entity.type
_entity.pdbx_description
1 polymer ?
#
loop_
_entity_poly.entity_id
_entity_poly.type
_entity_poly.pdbx_seq_one_letter_code
_entity_poly.pdbx_strand_id
1 'polypeptide(L)'
;MYPLWDMPLCSIRYPNGNVAGTWEQHTIVVQAQATHINKWRIENMADRESHPTPMLNELETGPWPSFVSGIKRLRDEHQQDRVNGVANDLLGQLEHSYETRKGYWKGGTVSVYGYGGGIIPRFSEVGQQFPDSKEFHTLRVQPPAGNHYSTDVLRQLADSWEKWGSGLVTFHGQTGNIMFIGATTENTQHFFDEINDYGFDLGGAGPCVRTAQSCVGASRCEQSCANEHKIHRTLVNNFTDDVHRPALPYKFKFKISGCPNDCMNAIERADMAVIGTWRDDIKIDQDEWKTYVEAKGRQHTIDNIITRCPTSSLSLKDDDSLEIDNRNCVRCMHCIMWRPRLFRQELTRV
;
A
#
# COMPACT_ATOMS: atom_id res chain seq x y z
N MET A 1 -25.92 0.32 19.36
CA MET A 1 -25.41 0.94 20.60
C MET A 1 -24.13 1.68 20.22
N TYR A 2 -24.24 3.01 20.20
CA TYR A 2 -23.29 4.09 19.86
C TYR A 2 -22.50 4.08 18.53
N PRO A 3 -22.77 5.05 17.63
CA PRO A 3 -21.95 5.35 16.46
C PRO A 3 -20.80 6.29 16.84
N LEU A 4 -19.56 5.98 16.42
CA LEU A 4 -18.42 6.89 16.53
C LEU A 4 -18.28 7.68 15.22
N TRP A 5 -19.19 8.62 15.03
CA TRP A 5 -19.07 9.74 14.10
C TRP A 5 -19.40 11.00 14.89
N ASP A 6 -18.36 11.71 15.35
CA ASP A 6 -18.32 13.16 15.57
C ASP A 6 -17.08 13.51 16.41
N MET A 7 -16.03 14.00 15.74
CA MET A 7 -15.05 14.89 16.36
C MET A 7 -14.79 16.09 15.42
N PRO A 8 -14.94 17.34 15.89
CA PRO A 8 -14.73 18.51 15.07
C PRO A 8 -13.24 18.85 14.93
N LEU A 9 -12.84 19.13 13.69
CA LEU A 9 -11.76 20.02 13.26
C LEU A 9 -10.35 19.77 13.84
N CYS A 10 -9.59 18.89 13.18
CA CYS A 10 -8.14 19.05 13.07
C CYS A 10 -7.82 19.37 11.60
N SER A 11 -7.61 20.66 11.30
CA SER A 11 -7.21 21.10 9.97
C SER A 11 -5.70 21.00 9.80
N ILE A 12 -5.25 19.98 9.08
CA ILE A 12 -3.90 19.95 8.51
C ILE A 12 -3.89 20.95 7.35
N ARG A 13 -3.20 22.08 7.51
CA ARG A 13 -2.96 23.02 6.41
C ARG A 13 -1.93 22.42 5.46
N TYR A 14 -2.37 22.02 4.27
CA TYR A 14 -1.49 21.91 3.11
C TYR A 14 -1.12 23.32 2.60
N PRO A 15 0.07 23.53 2.03
CA PRO A 15 0.34 24.74 1.28
C PRO A 15 -0.64 24.79 0.09
N ASN A 16 -1.53 25.79 0.13
CA ASN A 16 -2.47 26.18 -0.92
C ASN A 16 -3.49 25.12 -1.40
N GLY A 17 -4.70 25.20 -0.85
CA GLY A 17 -5.89 25.30 -1.72
C GLY A 17 -6.66 24.04 -2.13
N ASN A 18 -6.49 22.88 -1.49
CA ASN A 18 -7.36 21.72 -1.77
C ASN A 18 -7.97 21.14 -0.49
N VAL A 19 -9.31 21.16 -0.41
CA VAL A 19 -10.11 20.53 0.64
C VAL A 19 -10.53 19.16 0.10
N ALA A 20 -9.91 18.08 0.57
CA ALA A 20 -10.28 16.72 0.18
C ALA A 20 -11.44 16.22 1.05
N GLY A 21 -12.58 15.95 0.41
CA GLY A 21 -13.71 15.24 1.00
C GLY A 21 -13.44 13.74 1.13
N THR A 22 -14.10 13.14 2.12
CA THR A 22 -14.50 11.73 2.27
C THR A 22 -13.63 10.65 1.61
N TRP A 23 -12.96 9.85 2.46
CA TRP A 23 -12.17 8.67 2.09
C TRP A 23 -13.04 7.53 1.56
N GLU A 24 -13.26 7.49 0.25
CA GLU A 24 -13.57 6.25 -0.47
C GLU A 24 -12.25 5.58 -0.93
N GLN A 25 -12.17 4.28 -0.71
CA GLN A 25 -10.98 3.45 -0.96
C GLN A 25 -10.63 3.40 -2.44
N HIS A 26 -9.69 4.24 -2.88
CA HIS A 26 -9.13 4.19 -4.23
C HIS A 26 -7.71 3.62 -4.19
N THR A 27 -7.51 2.49 -4.87
CA THR A 27 -6.18 1.95 -5.16
C THR A 27 -5.59 2.75 -6.30
N ILE A 28 -4.40 3.35 -6.11
CA ILE A 28 -3.71 4.08 -7.19
C ILE A 28 -3.03 3.06 -8.09
N VAL A 29 -3.47 2.99 -9.36
CA VAL A 29 -2.72 2.34 -10.44
C VAL A 29 -1.63 3.33 -10.85
N VAL A 30 -0.37 3.00 -10.56
CA VAL A 30 0.77 3.84 -10.93
C VAL A 30 1.39 3.22 -12.18
N GLN A 31 1.50 4.02 -13.23
CA GLN A 31 2.18 3.60 -14.46
C GLN A 31 3.67 3.45 -14.21
N ALA A 32 4.21 2.31 -14.63
CA ALA A 32 5.64 2.16 -14.88
C ALA A 32 5.92 2.71 -16.29
N GLN A 33 6.78 3.71 -16.41
CA GLN A 33 7.32 4.16 -17.69
C GLN A 33 8.84 4.17 -17.56
N ALA A 34 9.50 3.29 -18.31
CA ALA A 34 10.94 3.34 -18.51
C ALA A 34 11.34 4.68 -19.17
N THR A 35 12.33 5.38 -18.62
CA THR A 35 12.87 6.64 -19.20
C THR A 35 14.10 6.39 -20.09
N HIS A 36 14.49 5.12 -20.28
CA HIS A 36 15.62 4.75 -21.13
C HIS A 36 15.14 4.46 -22.56
N ILE A 37 15.32 5.46 -23.42
CA ILE A 37 15.03 5.43 -24.85
C ILE A 37 16.00 4.46 -25.54
N ASN A 38 15.68 3.17 -25.59
CA ASN A 38 16.29 2.28 -26.56
C ASN A 38 15.53 2.45 -27.88
N LYS A 39 16.22 2.98 -28.91
CA LYS A 39 15.71 3.15 -30.28
C LYS A 39 15.43 1.77 -30.92
N TRP A 40 14.32 1.14 -30.56
CA TRP A 40 13.73 0.05 -31.33
C TRP A 40 12.33 0.47 -31.75
N ARG A 41 12.28 1.46 -32.66
CA ARG A 41 11.06 1.82 -33.36
C ARG A 41 10.86 0.78 -34.45
N ILE A 42 10.26 -0.36 -34.10
CA ILE A 42 9.78 -1.31 -35.10
C ILE A 42 8.52 -0.69 -35.70
N GLU A 43 8.60 -0.40 -36.98
CA GLU A 43 7.50 0.09 -37.81
C GLU A 43 6.42 -0.99 -37.87
N ASN A 44 5.27 -0.75 -37.22
CA ASN A 44 3.95 -1.30 -37.55
C ASN A 44 2.84 -0.67 -36.68
N MET A 45 2.66 0.66 -36.74
CA MET A 45 1.44 1.32 -36.20
C MET A 45 0.21 1.10 -37.12
N ALA A 46 0.01 -0.11 -37.65
CA ALA A 46 -1.03 -0.39 -38.63
C ALA A 46 -2.29 -1.00 -37.97
N ASP A 47 -3.39 -0.23 -38.01
CA ASP A 47 -4.78 -0.71 -38.09
C ASP A 47 -5.42 -1.43 -36.89
N ARG A 48 -5.30 -0.90 -35.67
CA ARG A 48 -6.24 -1.25 -34.59
C ARG A 48 -7.14 -0.09 -34.25
N GLU A 49 -8.42 -0.19 -34.61
CA GLU A 49 -9.43 0.76 -34.15
C GLU A 49 -9.53 0.70 -32.62
N SER A 50 -9.47 1.87 -31.99
CA SER A 50 -9.67 1.98 -30.55
C SER A 50 -11.11 1.65 -30.19
N HIS A 51 -11.33 0.87 -29.13
CA HIS A 51 -12.69 0.62 -28.66
C HIS A 51 -13.34 1.93 -28.18
N PRO A 52 -14.61 2.20 -28.52
CA PRO A 52 -15.31 3.36 -28.00
C PRO A 52 -15.52 3.20 -26.49
N THR A 53 -15.19 4.23 -25.71
CA THR A 53 -15.31 4.20 -24.23
C THR A 53 -16.06 5.40 -23.66
N PRO A 54 -17.30 5.70 -24.10
CA PRO A 54 -18.00 6.92 -23.71
C PRO A 54 -18.21 7.07 -22.20
N MET A 55 -18.54 6.00 -21.47
CA MET A 55 -18.72 6.06 -20.01
C MET A 55 -17.40 6.26 -19.28
N LEU A 56 -16.31 5.59 -19.72
CA LEU A 56 -14.99 5.78 -19.12
C LEU A 56 -14.41 7.18 -19.40
N ASN A 57 -14.75 7.80 -20.53
CA ASN A 57 -14.29 9.16 -20.86
C ASN A 57 -14.73 10.18 -19.79
N GLU A 58 -15.91 10.00 -19.20
CA GLU A 58 -16.40 10.88 -18.13
C GLU A 58 -15.49 10.84 -16.88
N LEU A 59 -14.81 9.72 -16.64
CA LEU A 59 -13.89 9.52 -15.51
C LEU A 59 -12.52 10.17 -15.71
N GLU A 60 -12.28 10.81 -16.85
CA GLU A 60 -11.09 11.64 -17.08
C GLU A 60 -11.27 13.07 -16.57
N THR A 61 -12.52 13.46 -16.29
CA THR A 61 -12.84 14.78 -15.76
C THR A 61 -12.60 14.87 -14.25
N GLY A 62 -12.38 16.08 -13.76
CA GLY A 62 -12.19 16.36 -12.33
C GLY A 62 -10.71 16.44 -11.90
N PRO A 63 -10.46 16.79 -10.63
CA PRO A 63 -9.11 17.10 -10.14
C PRO A 63 -8.29 15.87 -9.71
N TRP A 64 -8.93 14.70 -9.53
CA TRP A 64 -8.24 13.49 -9.10
C TRP A 64 -7.50 12.81 -10.27
N PRO A 65 -6.28 12.29 -10.10
CA PRO A 65 -5.56 11.59 -11.17
C PRO A 65 -6.39 10.42 -11.72
N SER A 66 -6.81 10.53 -12.98
CA SER A 66 -7.66 9.51 -13.61
C SER A 66 -6.87 8.27 -13.99
N PHE A 67 -7.34 7.11 -13.54
CA PHE A 67 -6.78 5.83 -13.97
C PHE A 67 -7.08 5.57 -15.46
N VAL A 68 -8.20 6.10 -15.99
CA VAL A 68 -8.58 5.96 -17.41
C VAL A 68 -7.55 6.67 -18.29
N SER A 69 -7.19 7.92 -17.95
CA SER A 69 -6.15 8.65 -18.67
C SER A 69 -4.80 7.95 -18.62
N GLY A 70 -4.46 7.29 -17.49
CA GLY A 70 -3.26 6.47 -17.39
C GLY A 70 -3.26 5.25 -18.32
N ILE A 71 -4.37 4.52 -18.41
CA ILE A 71 -4.49 3.35 -19.31
C ILE A 71 -4.52 3.82 -20.77
N LYS A 72 -5.21 4.93 -21.09
CA LYS A 72 -5.21 5.51 -22.44
C LYS A 72 -3.82 5.95 -22.88
N ARG A 73 -3.03 6.54 -21.98
CA ARG A 73 -1.62 6.87 -22.27
C ARG A 73 -0.80 5.61 -22.62
N LEU A 74 -1.02 4.49 -21.93
CA LEU A 74 -0.40 3.21 -22.31
C LEU A 74 -0.89 2.70 -23.68
N ARG A 75 -2.18 2.86 -23.98
CA ARG A 75 -2.75 2.51 -25.29
C ARG A 75 -2.18 3.36 -26.42
N ASP A 76 -2.05 4.66 -26.21
CA ASP A 76 -1.85 5.65 -27.26
C ASP A 76 -0.36 5.99 -27.47
N GLU A 77 0.44 5.98 -26.41
CA GLU A 77 1.82 6.52 -26.43
C GLU A 77 2.91 5.48 -26.18
N HIS A 78 2.56 4.27 -25.71
CA HIS A 78 3.57 3.26 -25.40
C HIS A 78 4.22 2.71 -26.69
N GLN A 79 5.51 2.36 -26.61
CA GLN A 79 6.32 2.01 -27.78
C GLN A 79 6.12 0.57 -28.28
N GLN A 80 5.55 -0.30 -27.45
CA GLN A 80 5.34 -1.70 -27.77
C GLN A 80 3.87 -1.98 -28.11
N ASP A 81 3.58 -2.39 -29.34
CA ASP A 81 2.22 -2.67 -29.82
C ASP A 81 1.45 -3.68 -28.95
N ARG A 82 2.16 -4.63 -28.33
CA ARG A 82 1.59 -5.60 -27.39
C ARG A 82 0.95 -4.91 -26.18
N VAL A 83 1.63 -3.94 -25.59
CA VAL A 83 1.14 -3.17 -24.44
C VAL A 83 -0.05 -2.31 -24.88
N ASN A 84 0.05 -1.66 -26.04
CA ASN A 84 -0.99 -0.82 -26.59
C ASN A 84 -2.28 -1.62 -26.84
N GLY A 85 -2.14 -2.81 -27.44
CA GLY A 85 -3.24 -3.74 -27.70
C GLY A 85 -3.93 -4.23 -26.43
N VAL A 86 -3.15 -4.68 -25.44
CA VAL A 86 -3.68 -5.10 -24.13
C VAL A 86 -4.43 -3.95 -23.45
N ALA A 87 -3.89 -2.73 -23.49
CA ALA A 87 -4.54 -1.56 -22.91
C ALA A 87 -5.83 -1.17 -23.65
N ASN A 88 -5.85 -1.26 -24.99
CA ASN A 88 -7.05 -1.04 -25.79
C ASN A 88 -8.17 -2.02 -25.42
N ASP A 89 -7.87 -3.31 -25.45
CA ASP A 89 -8.83 -4.38 -25.18
C ASP A 89 -9.31 -4.36 -23.72
N LEU A 90 -8.43 -4.02 -22.78
CA LEU A 90 -8.80 -3.81 -21.38
C LEU A 90 -9.80 -2.65 -21.23
N LEU A 91 -9.57 -1.53 -21.92
CA LEU A 91 -10.49 -0.39 -21.91
C LEU A 91 -11.83 -0.76 -22.53
N GLY A 92 -11.84 -1.47 -23.65
CA GLY A 92 -13.07 -1.96 -24.28
C GLY A 92 -13.87 -2.90 -23.36
N GLN A 93 -13.19 -3.87 -22.73
CA GLN A 93 -13.84 -4.76 -21.78
C GLN A 93 -14.33 -4.02 -20.53
N LEU A 94 -13.57 -3.03 -20.05
CA LEU A 94 -13.97 -2.24 -18.89
C LEU A 94 -15.20 -1.37 -19.21
N GLU A 95 -15.26 -0.76 -20.39
CA GLU A 95 -16.45 -0.06 -20.87
C GLU A 95 -17.64 -1.02 -20.93
N HIS A 96 -17.47 -2.21 -21.50
CA HIS A 96 -18.52 -3.22 -21.54
C HIS A 96 -19.01 -3.63 -20.13
N SER A 97 -18.09 -3.66 -19.15
CA SER A 97 -18.41 -3.84 -17.73
C SER A 97 -19.22 -2.67 -17.15
N TYR A 98 -18.97 -1.42 -17.56
CA TYR A 98 -19.74 -0.25 -17.15
C TYR A 98 -21.16 -0.26 -17.73
N GLU A 99 -21.30 -0.59 -19.01
CA GLU A 99 -22.58 -0.68 -19.71
C GLU A 99 -23.49 -1.75 -19.08
N THR A 100 -22.94 -2.93 -18.79
CA THR A 100 -23.71 -4.08 -18.33
C THR A 100 -23.74 -4.23 -16.81
N ARG A 101 -22.90 -3.48 -16.08
CA ARG A 101 -22.73 -3.50 -14.62
C ARG A 101 -22.34 -4.89 -14.10
N LYS A 102 -21.46 -5.59 -14.82
CA LYS A 102 -20.96 -6.93 -14.50
C LYS A 102 -19.44 -7.00 -14.67
N GLY A 103 -18.79 -7.84 -13.86
CA GLY A 103 -17.38 -8.19 -14.04
C GLY A 103 -17.24 -9.43 -14.92
N TYR A 104 -16.48 -9.32 -16.02
CA TYR A 104 -16.27 -10.40 -17.00
C TYR A 104 -14.93 -11.12 -16.82
N TRP A 105 -14.67 -11.57 -15.60
CA TRP A 105 -13.40 -12.22 -15.26
C TRP A 105 -13.65 -13.52 -14.54
N LYS A 106 -13.14 -14.62 -15.10
CA LYS A 106 -13.11 -15.92 -14.44
C LYS A 106 -11.74 -16.21 -13.84
N GLY A 107 -11.75 -17.01 -12.77
CA GLY A 107 -10.53 -17.56 -12.20
C GLY A 107 -9.97 -18.72 -13.02
N GLY A 108 -8.80 -19.20 -12.61
CA GLY A 108 -8.18 -20.41 -13.15
C GLY A 108 -6.97 -20.81 -12.32
N THR A 109 -6.02 -21.51 -12.93
CA THR A 109 -4.80 -21.97 -12.26
C THR A 109 -3.60 -21.69 -13.16
N VAL A 110 -2.68 -20.85 -12.68
CA VAL A 110 -1.39 -20.54 -13.31
C VAL A 110 -0.38 -20.36 -12.18
N SER A 111 0.81 -20.90 -12.35
CA SER A 111 1.92 -20.82 -11.39
C SER A 111 3.25 -20.82 -12.14
N VAL A 112 4.32 -20.53 -11.41
CA VAL A 112 5.70 -20.71 -11.89
C VAL A 112 6.29 -21.99 -11.33
N TYR A 113 7.32 -22.53 -11.97
CA TYR A 113 7.98 -23.74 -11.50
C TYR A 113 8.48 -23.59 -10.06
N GLY A 114 8.21 -24.60 -9.24
CA GLY A 114 8.62 -24.66 -7.84
C GLY A 114 7.65 -24.00 -6.86
N TYR A 115 6.74 -23.14 -7.30
CA TYR A 115 5.79 -22.41 -6.45
C TYR A 115 4.33 -22.79 -6.75
N GLY A 116 3.52 -22.85 -5.70
CA GLY A 116 2.06 -23.04 -5.78
C GLY A 116 1.26 -21.76 -5.51
N GLY A 117 1.93 -20.63 -5.23
CA GLY A 117 1.32 -19.34 -4.92
C GLY A 117 2.00 -18.16 -5.63
N GLY A 118 1.46 -16.96 -5.40
CA GLY A 118 2.01 -15.69 -5.90
C GLY A 118 1.36 -15.12 -7.16
N ILE A 119 0.64 -15.93 -7.92
CA ILE A 119 -0.08 -15.49 -9.13
C ILE A 119 -1.58 -15.56 -8.90
N ILE A 120 -2.30 -14.51 -9.31
CA ILE A 120 -3.76 -14.49 -9.40
C ILE A 120 -4.15 -14.60 -10.87
N PRO A 121 -4.47 -15.81 -11.36
CA PRO A 121 -4.90 -16.01 -12.73
C PRO A 121 -6.29 -15.42 -12.97
N ARG A 122 -6.40 -14.70 -14.06
CA ARG A 122 -7.64 -14.11 -14.58
C ARG A 122 -7.72 -14.33 -16.08
N PHE A 123 -8.85 -14.84 -16.51
CA PHE A 123 -9.19 -15.02 -17.91
C PHE A 123 -10.47 -14.22 -18.19
N SER A 124 -10.51 -13.54 -19.32
CA SER A 124 -11.70 -12.80 -19.74
C SER A 124 -12.81 -13.77 -20.14
N GLU A 125 -14.04 -13.50 -19.69
CA GLU A 125 -15.23 -14.23 -20.17
C GLU A 125 -15.68 -13.74 -21.55
N VAL A 126 -15.23 -12.56 -21.97
CA VAL A 126 -15.49 -11.93 -23.27
C VAL A 126 -14.22 -11.85 -24.13
N GLY A 127 -13.26 -12.75 -23.89
CA GLY A 127 -11.96 -12.74 -24.57
C GLY A 127 -12.02 -12.97 -26.09
N GLN A 128 -13.17 -13.38 -26.66
CA GLN A 128 -13.36 -13.37 -28.11
C GLN A 128 -13.51 -11.95 -28.68
N GLN A 129 -14.11 -11.04 -27.90
CA GLN A 129 -14.29 -9.62 -28.26
C GLN A 129 -13.02 -8.80 -27.94
N PHE A 130 -12.28 -9.22 -26.91
CA PHE A 130 -11.09 -8.55 -26.40
C PHE A 130 -9.90 -9.55 -26.34
N PRO A 131 -9.38 -9.98 -27.50
CA PRO A 131 -8.39 -11.07 -27.59
C PRO A 131 -7.03 -10.77 -26.96
N ASP A 132 -6.56 -9.53 -26.95
CA ASP A 132 -5.25 -9.17 -26.40
C ASP A 132 -5.27 -9.20 -24.86
N SER A 133 -6.40 -8.87 -24.23
CA SER A 133 -6.58 -8.94 -22.78
C SER A 133 -7.29 -10.23 -22.31
N LYS A 134 -7.35 -11.27 -23.16
CA LYS A 134 -8.04 -12.54 -22.83
C LYS A 134 -7.44 -13.25 -21.62
N GLU A 135 -6.14 -13.09 -21.41
CA GLU A 135 -5.38 -13.55 -20.25
C GLU A 135 -4.79 -12.33 -19.55
N PHE A 136 -5.08 -12.19 -18.26
CA PHE A 136 -4.77 -10.96 -17.54
C PHE A 136 -4.29 -11.24 -16.11
N HIS A 137 -3.28 -12.09 -16.00
CA HIS A 137 -2.83 -12.63 -14.71
C HIS A 137 -2.08 -11.56 -13.90
N THR A 138 -2.33 -11.51 -12.59
CA THR A 138 -1.62 -10.60 -11.69
C THR A 138 -0.51 -11.35 -10.97
N LEU A 139 0.73 -10.90 -11.12
CA LEU A 139 1.87 -11.41 -10.38
C LEU A 139 2.10 -10.51 -9.16
N ARG A 140 2.11 -11.12 -7.98
CA ARG A 140 2.31 -10.42 -6.71
C ARG A 140 3.77 -10.57 -6.30
N VAL A 141 4.48 -9.47 -6.19
CA VAL A 141 5.90 -9.44 -5.81
C VAL A 141 6.03 -8.88 -4.39
N GLN A 142 6.86 -9.53 -3.57
CA GLN A 142 7.11 -9.10 -2.19
C GLN A 142 7.87 -7.76 -2.20
N PRO A 143 7.31 -6.70 -1.58
CA PRO A 143 8.02 -5.43 -1.45
C PRO A 143 9.13 -5.51 -0.38
N PRO A 144 10.12 -4.61 -0.43
CA PRO A 144 10.97 -4.30 0.72
C PRO A 144 10.14 -3.80 1.91
N ALA A 145 10.65 -4.04 3.12
CA ALA A 145 10.03 -3.56 4.34
C ALA A 145 9.89 -2.02 4.37
N GLY A 146 8.72 -1.55 4.80
CA GLY A 146 8.39 -0.13 4.84
C GLY A 146 8.24 0.53 3.46
N ASN A 147 8.23 -0.24 2.36
CA ASN A 147 8.10 0.26 0.99
C ASN A 147 9.16 1.30 0.58
N HIS A 148 10.42 1.09 0.98
CA HIS A 148 11.54 1.93 0.55
C HIS A 148 12.15 1.42 -0.74
N TYR A 149 12.26 2.30 -1.74
CA TYR A 149 12.80 1.97 -3.07
C TYR A 149 13.81 3.03 -3.51
N SER A 150 14.84 2.61 -4.25
CA SER A 150 15.62 3.52 -5.09
C SER A 150 14.91 3.73 -6.43
N THR A 151 15.25 4.80 -7.14
CA THR A 151 14.74 4.98 -8.51
C THR A 151 15.23 3.89 -9.45
N ASP A 152 16.43 3.38 -9.21
CA ASP A 152 17.07 2.40 -10.10
C ASP A 152 16.34 1.06 -10.06
N VAL A 153 15.95 0.61 -8.87
CA VAL A 153 15.19 -0.65 -8.74
C VAL A 153 13.77 -0.52 -9.30
N LEU A 154 13.15 0.66 -9.18
CA LEU A 154 11.83 0.90 -9.77
C LEU A 154 11.90 0.92 -11.30
N ARG A 155 12.94 1.54 -11.89
CA ARG A 155 13.17 1.49 -13.33
C ARG A 155 13.45 0.07 -13.81
N GLN A 156 14.28 -0.69 -13.09
CA GLN A 156 14.56 -2.08 -13.44
C GLN A 156 13.28 -2.94 -13.43
N LEU A 157 12.45 -2.82 -12.40
CA LEU A 157 11.14 -3.51 -12.32
C LEU A 157 10.19 -3.07 -13.45
N ALA A 158 10.18 -1.79 -13.81
CA ALA A 158 9.41 -1.26 -14.92
C ALA A 158 9.87 -1.86 -16.26
N ASP A 159 11.18 -1.83 -16.53
CA ASP A 159 11.79 -2.37 -17.75
C ASP A 159 11.48 -3.87 -17.91
N SER A 160 11.57 -4.65 -16.83
CA SER A 160 11.22 -6.08 -16.83
C SER A 160 9.71 -6.27 -17.07
N TRP A 161 8.85 -5.45 -16.45
CA TRP A 161 7.41 -5.58 -16.62
C TRP A 161 6.94 -5.19 -18.03
N GLU A 162 7.54 -4.18 -18.64
CA GLU A 162 7.22 -3.77 -20.00
C GLU A 162 7.57 -4.87 -21.02
N LYS A 163 8.56 -5.73 -20.76
CA LYS A 163 8.87 -6.87 -21.65
C LYS A 163 7.78 -7.94 -21.61
N TRP A 164 7.29 -8.27 -20.43
CA TRP A 164 6.51 -9.49 -20.19
C TRP A 164 5.02 -9.26 -19.89
N GLY A 165 4.65 -8.07 -19.44
CA GLY A 165 3.32 -7.73 -18.94
C GLY A 165 2.69 -6.54 -19.64
N SER A 166 1.56 -6.08 -19.13
CA SER A 166 0.73 -5.03 -19.74
C SER A 166 1.25 -3.59 -19.54
N GLY A 167 2.33 -3.40 -18.78
CA GLY A 167 2.75 -2.07 -18.30
C GLY A 167 1.93 -1.54 -17.12
N LEU A 168 0.81 -2.19 -16.75
CA LEU A 168 -0.01 -1.79 -15.60
C LEU A 168 0.55 -2.35 -14.30
N VAL A 169 0.73 -1.46 -13.32
CA VAL A 169 1.19 -1.82 -11.99
C VAL A 169 0.32 -1.14 -10.94
N THR A 170 0.07 -1.85 -9.85
CA THR A 170 -0.45 -1.24 -8.63
C THR A 170 0.62 -1.24 -7.56
N PHE A 171 0.96 -0.03 -7.11
CA PHE A 171 1.86 0.26 -6.00
C PHE A 171 1.02 0.84 -4.84
N HIS A 172 0.51 0.03 -3.92
CA HIS A 172 0.68 -1.42 -3.72
C HIS A 172 -0.68 -2.09 -3.53
N GLY A 173 -0.73 -3.41 -3.65
CA GLY A 173 -1.89 -4.19 -3.24
C GLY A 173 -2.14 -4.08 -1.73
N GLN A 174 -3.39 -4.28 -1.31
CA GLN A 174 -3.79 -4.08 0.09
C GLN A 174 -2.95 -4.85 1.13
N THR A 175 -2.45 -6.03 0.79
CA THR A 175 -1.59 -6.80 1.70
C THR A 175 -0.18 -6.20 1.80
N GLY A 176 0.30 -5.55 0.73
CA GLY A 176 1.62 -4.93 0.64
C GLY A 176 2.30 -5.17 -0.72
N ASN A 177 1.90 -6.20 -1.46
CA ASN A 177 2.54 -6.60 -2.73
C ASN A 177 2.68 -5.46 -3.74
N ILE A 178 3.78 -5.46 -4.48
CA ILE A 178 3.80 -4.83 -5.80
C ILE A 178 2.96 -5.75 -6.70
N MET A 179 1.92 -5.22 -7.34
CA MET A 179 1.06 -6.02 -8.22
C MET A 179 1.33 -5.65 -9.67
N PHE A 180 1.96 -6.56 -10.39
CA PHE A 180 2.16 -6.48 -11.83
C PHE A 180 0.95 -7.11 -12.51
N ILE A 181 0.12 -6.30 -13.17
CA ILE A 181 -1.25 -6.67 -13.52
C ILE A 181 -1.37 -6.90 -15.02
N GLY A 182 -1.61 -8.13 -15.45
CA GLY A 182 -1.87 -8.43 -16.85
C GLY A 182 -0.66 -9.02 -17.55
N ALA A 183 -0.43 -10.31 -17.34
CA ALA A 183 0.43 -11.14 -18.17
C ALA A 183 -0.35 -12.33 -18.72
N THR A 184 0.13 -12.88 -19.82
CA THR A 184 -0.30 -14.19 -20.33
C THR A 184 0.29 -15.31 -19.48
N THR A 185 -0.29 -16.51 -19.58
CA THR A 185 0.23 -17.72 -18.94
C THR A 185 1.71 -17.94 -19.28
N GLU A 186 2.04 -17.85 -20.57
CA GLU A 186 3.41 -18.01 -21.09
C GLU A 186 4.40 -17.02 -20.46
N ASN A 187 4.02 -15.74 -20.35
CA ASN A 187 4.93 -14.71 -19.86
C ASN A 187 5.12 -14.72 -18.34
N THR A 188 4.27 -15.43 -17.59
CA THR A 188 4.38 -15.45 -16.12
C THR A 188 5.72 -16.00 -15.63
N GLN A 189 6.22 -17.08 -16.25
CA GLN A 189 7.51 -17.66 -15.89
C GLN A 189 8.66 -16.73 -16.27
N HIS A 190 8.64 -16.16 -17.47
CA HIS A 190 9.71 -15.26 -17.94
C HIS A 190 9.85 -14.01 -17.08
N PHE A 191 8.74 -13.39 -16.67
CA PHE A 191 8.80 -12.26 -15.75
C PHE A 191 9.37 -12.67 -14.39
N PHE A 192 8.93 -13.82 -13.86
CA PHE A 192 9.42 -14.31 -12.58
C PHE A 192 10.93 -14.60 -12.60
N ASP A 193 11.42 -15.30 -13.62
CA ASP A 193 12.84 -15.61 -13.76
C ASP A 193 13.68 -14.33 -13.80
N GLU A 194 13.27 -13.33 -14.60
CA GLU A 194 14.00 -12.06 -14.72
C GLU A 194 14.04 -11.29 -13.39
N ILE A 195 12.93 -11.18 -12.67
CA ILE A 195 12.92 -10.46 -11.39
C ILE A 195 13.68 -11.22 -10.29
N ASN A 196 13.71 -12.55 -10.38
CA ASN A 196 14.42 -13.40 -9.43
C ASN A 196 15.94 -13.28 -9.58
N ASP A 197 16.43 -13.15 -10.82
CA ASP A 197 17.85 -12.95 -11.11
C ASP A 197 18.46 -11.73 -10.42
N TYR A 198 17.68 -10.67 -10.21
CA TYR A 198 18.12 -9.47 -9.47
C TYR A 198 17.56 -9.35 -8.05
N GLY A 199 17.02 -10.45 -7.51
CA GLY A 199 16.77 -10.62 -6.07
C GLY A 199 15.36 -10.30 -5.58
N PHE A 200 14.39 -10.09 -6.48
CA PHE A 200 12.97 -10.05 -6.08
C PHE A 200 12.35 -11.44 -6.12
N ASP A 201 11.30 -11.62 -5.33
CA ASP A 201 10.58 -12.89 -5.28
C ASP A 201 9.07 -12.64 -5.28
N LEU A 202 8.31 -13.66 -5.66
CA LEU A 202 6.86 -13.61 -5.56
C LEU A 202 6.44 -13.55 -4.09
N GLY A 203 5.39 -12.77 -3.83
CA GLY A 203 4.67 -12.78 -2.56
C GLY A 203 3.67 -13.94 -2.49
N GLY A 204 2.96 -14.05 -1.37
CA GLY A 204 2.02 -15.16 -1.15
C GLY A 204 0.64 -14.94 -1.78
N ALA A 205 0.10 -15.99 -2.40
CA ALA A 205 -1.30 -16.10 -2.80
C ALA A 205 -1.82 -17.53 -2.62
N GLY A 206 -3.07 -17.68 -2.20
CA GLY A 206 -3.67 -18.99 -1.87
C GLY A 206 -3.74 -19.26 -0.36
N PRO A 207 -3.91 -20.53 0.04
CA PRO A 207 -3.91 -20.97 1.43
C PRO A 207 -2.46 -21.13 1.94
N CYS A 208 -1.77 -20.01 2.04
CA CYS A 208 -0.35 -19.90 2.36
C CYS A 208 -0.11 -18.69 3.29
N VAL A 209 1.11 -18.56 3.79
CA VAL A 209 1.57 -17.30 4.37
C VAL A 209 1.57 -16.25 3.26
N ARG A 210 0.86 -15.15 3.49
CA ARG A 210 0.81 -14.03 2.56
C ARG A 210 2.01 -13.13 2.80
N THR A 211 2.29 -12.33 1.78
CA THR A 211 3.19 -11.18 1.82
C THR A 211 3.08 -10.43 3.14
N ALA A 212 4.20 -10.27 3.84
CA ALA A 212 4.22 -9.45 5.04
C ALA A 212 4.45 -7.98 4.69
N GLN A 213 4.04 -7.10 5.59
CA GLN A 213 4.31 -5.67 5.47
C GLN A 213 4.47 -5.02 6.85
N SER A 214 5.35 -4.03 6.93
CA SER A 214 5.52 -3.16 8.10
C SER A 214 5.08 -1.72 7.81
N CYS A 215 4.79 -0.96 8.87
CA CYS A 215 4.80 0.50 8.74
C CYS A 215 6.21 1.03 8.43
N VAL A 216 6.34 2.33 8.16
CA VAL A 216 7.63 3.00 7.90
C VAL A 216 8.58 2.89 9.11
N GLY A 217 8.01 2.81 10.30
CA GLY A 217 8.75 2.47 11.52
C GLY A 217 9.92 3.38 11.84
N ALA A 218 10.93 2.82 12.50
CA ALA A 218 12.13 3.55 12.96
C ALA A 218 12.93 4.21 11.82
N SER A 219 12.64 3.92 10.55
CA SER A 219 13.27 4.61 9.42
C SER A 219 12.87 6.10 9.33
N ARG A 220 11.67 6.46 9.80
CA ARG A 220 11.17 7.84 9.73
C ARG A 220 10.11 8.20 10.78
N CYS A 221 9.95 7.39 11.83
CA CYS A 221 8.98 7.64 12.89
C CYS A 221 9.66 7.53 14.26
N GLU A 222 9.60 8.61 15.02
CA GLU A 222 10.13 8.76 16.38
C GLU A 222 9.31 8.01 17.44
N GLN A 223 8.12 7.51 17.08
CA GLN A 223 7.23 6.76 17.96
C GLN A 223 7.41 5.24 17.84
N SER A 224 8.33 4.80 16.99
CA SER A 224 8.60 3.38 16.77
C SER A 224 9.21 2.76 18.02
N CYS A 225 8.56 1.72 18.56
CA CYS A 225 9.03 0.97 19.73
C CYS A 225 9.74 -0.35 19.35
N ALA A 226 9.93 -0.62 18.05
CA ALA A 226 10.47 -1.87 17.56
C ALA A 226 11.28 -1.65 16.29
N ASN A 227 12.12 -2.61 15.88
CA ASN A 227 12.70 -2.58 14.53
C ASN A 227 11.79 -3.35 13.56
N GLU A 228 10.77 -2.67 13.04
CA GLU A 228 9.72 -3.27 12.22
C GLU A 228 10.28 -3.91 10.95
N HIS A 229 11.27 -3.27 10.33
CA HIS A 229 11.92 -3.78 9.12
C HIS A 229 12.68 -5.08 9.39
N LYS A 230 13.39 -5.16 10.53
CA LYS A 230 14.07 -6.40 10.93
C LYS A 230 13.06 -7.51 11.26
N ILE A 231 11.98 -7.20 11.97
CA ILE A 231 10.90 -8.16 12.28
C ILE A 231 10.26 -8.67 11.00
N HIS A 232 9.86 -7.77 10.08
CA HIS A 232 9.31 -8.11 8.76
C HIS A 232 10.25 -9.08 8.04
N ARG A 233 11.52 -8.71 7.84
CA ARG A 233 12.48 -9.56 7.11
C ARG A 233 12.69 -10.91 7.78
N THR A 234 12.74 -10.94 9.12
CA THR A 234 12.91 -12.18 9.89
C THR A 234 11.72 -13.12 9.66
N LEU A 235 10.49 -12.60 9.72
CA LEU A 235 9.29 -13.40 9.48
C LEU A 235 9.25 -13.92 8.04
N VAL A 236 9.41 -13.06 7.03
CA VAL A 236 9.33 -13.51 5.62
C VAL A 236 10.41 -14.54 5.28
N ASN A 237 11.63 -14.35 5.76
CA ASN A 237 12.73 -15.28 5.47
C ASN A 237 12.58 -16.63 6.19
N ASN A 238 11.98 -16.66 7.38
CA ASN A 238 11.76 -17.91 8.12
C ASN A 238 10.56 -18.70 7.58
N PHE A 239 9.60 -18.03 6.96
CA PHE A 239 8.36 -18.63 6.43
C PHE A 239 8.35 -18.67 4.89
N THR A 240 9.51 -18.60 4.23
CA THR A 240 9.59 -18.54 2.76
C THR A 240 8.92 -19.73 2.09
N ASP A 241 9.12 -20.95 2.60
CA ASP A 241 8.45 -22.15 2.07
C ASP A 241 6.93 -22.04 2.16
N ASP A 242 6.42 -21.64 3.33
CA ASP A 242 4.97 -21.45 3.58
C ASP A 242 4.37 -20.29 2.79
N VAL A 243 5.18 -19.36 2.26
CA VAL A 243 4.72 -18.29 1.37
C VAL A 243 4.46 -18.82 -0.04
N HIS A 244 5.40 -19.63 -0.53
CA HIS A 244 5.44 -20.06 -1.93
C HIS A 244 4.76 -21.39 -2.19
N ARG A 245 4.67 -22.28 -1.20
CA ARG A 245 4.11 -23.64 -1.32
C ARG A 245 2.90 -23.75 -0.38
N PRO A 246 1.68 -23.48 -0.87
CA PRO A 246 0.49 -23.48 -0.04
C PRO A 246 0.27 -24.82 0.68
N ALA A 247 0.57 -24.85 1.97
CA ALA A 247 0.44 -26.02 2.85
C ALA A 247 -0.52 -25.78 4.02
N LEU A 248 -1.07 -24.56 4.15
CA LEU A 248 -1.91 -24.18 5.27
C LEU A 248 -3.39 -24.52 5.00
N PRO A 249 -4.23 -24.69 6.04
CA PRO A 249 -5.67 -24.87 5.86
C PRO A 249 -6.34 -23.66 5.18
N TYR A 250 -5.83 -22.46 5.44
CA TYR A 250 -6.26 -21.24 4.76
C TYR A 250 -5.15 -20.17 4.79
N LYS A 251 -5.46 -18.95 4.34
CA LYS A 251 -4.51 -17.83 4.30
C LYS A 251 -4.07 -17.41 5.71
N PHE A 252 -2.80 -17.05 5.84
CA PHE A 252 -2.23 -16.48 7.06
C PHE A 252 -1.42 -15.21 6.73
N LYS A 253 -1.47 -14.17 7.56
CA LYS A 253 -0.82 -12.87 7.29
C LYS A 253 -0.04 -12.38 8.51
N PHE A 254 1.15 -11.84 8.24
CA PHE A 254 1.90 -11.02 9.18
C PHE A 254 1.75 -9.54 8.84
N LYS A 255 1.50 -8.70 9.85
CA LYS A 255 1.64 -7.24 9.74
C LYS A 255 2.29 -6.68 10.99
N ILE A 256 3.14 -5.67 10.77
CA ILE A 256 3.98 -5.11 11.82
C ILE A 256 3.75 -3.59 11.91
N SER A 257 3.43 -3.12 13.09
CA SER A 257 3.32 -1.70 13.43
C SER A 257 4.21 -1.36 14.61
N GLY A 258 4.94 -0.25 14.51
CA GLY A 258 5.90 0.19 15.52
C GLY A 258 5.30 0.62 16.85
N CYS A 259 4.03 1.04 16.85
CA CYS A 259 3.33 1.56 18.01
C CYS A 259 1.82 1.35 17.88
N PRO A 260 1.04 1.62 18.95
CA PRO A 260 -0.42 1.44 18.96
C PRO A 260 -1.22 2.34 18.01
N ASN A 261 -0.59 3.32 17.33
CA ASN A 261 -1.24 4.04 16.23
C ASN A 261 -1.53 3.13 15.02
N ASP A 262 -0.87 1.97 14.96
CA ASP A 262 -1.10 0.90 14.01
C ASP A 262 -1.22 1.37 12.54
N CYS A 263 -0.22 2.12 12.05
CA CYS A 263 -0.24 2.65 10.69
C CYS A 263 -0.28 1.57 9.60
N MET A 264 0.09 0.32 9.90
CA MET A 264 -0.05 -0.81 8.97
C MET A 264 -1.47 -1.41 8.96
N ASN A 265 -2.30 -0.98 9.92
CA ASN A 265 -3.58 -1.56 10.27
C ASN A 265 -3.44 -3.08 10.43
N ALA A 266 -2.52 -3.48 11.31
CA ALA A 266 -2.12 -4.84 11.57
C ALA A 266 -3.22 -5.61 12.29
N ILE A 267 -3.85 -5.00 13.31
CA ILE A 267 -4.84 -5.69 14.15
C ILE A 267 -6.07 -6.13 13.34
N GLU A 268 -6.49 -5.35 12.34
CA GLU A 268 -7.67 -5.66 11.51
C GLU A 268 -7.36 -6.52 10.28
N ARG A 269 -6.10 -6.55 9.83
CA ARG A 269 -5.76 -7.05 8.48
C ARG A 269 -4.70 -8.14 8.47
N ALA A 270 -4.29 -8.64 9.63
CA ALA A 270 -3.38 -9.76 9.78
C ALA A 270 -3.89 -10.80 10.78
N ASP A 271 -3.54 -12.05 10.52
CA ASP A 271 -3.80 -13.16 11.43
C ASP A 271 -2.82 -13.14 12.61
N MET A 272 -1.61 -12.62 12.40
CA MET A 272 -0.66 -12.27 13.44
C MET A 272 -0.21 -10.81 13.30
N ALA A 273 -0.72 -9.98 14.21
CA ALA A 273 -0.35 -8.58 14.34
C ALA A 273 0.80 -8.42 15.36
N VAL A 274 1.88 -7.77 14.93
CA VAL A 274 2.96 -7.34 15.83
C VAL A 274 2.85 -5.84 16.01
N ILE A 275 2.50 -5.40 17.22
CA ILE A 275 2.33 -3.98 17.56
C ILE A 275 3.30 -3.63 18.68
N GLY A 276 4.25 -2.74 18.39
CA GLY A 276 5.24 -2.28 19.34
C GLY A 276 4.61 -1.48 20.49
N THR A 277 5.23 -1.58 21.66
CA THR A 277 4.86 -0.80 22.86
C THR A 277 6.07 -0.73 23.80
N TRP A 278 5.94 0.05 24.86
CA TRP A 278 6.94 0.19 25.92
C TRP A 278 6.35 -0.24 27.27
N ARG A 279 7.20 -0.42 28.28
CA ARG A 279 6.80 -0.91 29.61
C ARG A 279 7.23 0.00 30.76
N ASP A 280 8.15 0.92 30.49
CA ASP A 280 8.62 1.94 31.40
C ASP A 280 7.76 3.22 31.30
N ASP A 281 8.21 4.25 32.00
CA ASP A 281 7.49 5.52 32.11
C ASP A 281 7.64 6.36 30.84
N ILE A 282 6.58 7.08 30.47
CA ILE A 282 6.63 8.10 29.42
C ILE A 282 7.59 9.21 29.89
N LYS A 283 8.61 9.51 29.08
CA LYS A 283 9.52 10.64 29.35
C LYS A 283 8.92 11.92 28.80
N ILE A 284 9.06 13.00 29.56
CA ILE A 284 8.45 14.29 29.27
C ILE A 284 9.52 15.36 29.41
N ASP A 285 9.65 16.21 28.39
CA ASP A 285 10.39 17.46 28.50
C ASP A 285 9.46 18.53 29.11
N GLN A 286 9.65 18.81 30.40
CA GLN A 286 8.77 19.73 31.14
C GLN A 286 8.89 21.17 30.66
N ASP A 287 10.06 21.59 30.18
CA ASP A 287 10.29 22.95 29.70
C ASP A 287 9.57 23.18 28.38
N GLU A 288 9.68 22.22 27.44
CA GLU A 288 8.95 22.26 26.19
C GLU A 288 7.42 22.13 26.43
N TRP A 289 7.00 21.34 27.43
CA TRP A 289 5.58 21.24 27.81
C TRP A 289 5.02 22.55 28.33
N LYS A 290 5.71 23.21 29.26
CA LYS A 290 5.29 24.52 29.80
C LYS A 290 5.22 25.58 28.70
N THR A 291 6.19 25.58 27.78
CA THR A 291 6.17 26.44 26.57
C THR A 291 4.92 26.19 25.71
N TYR A 292 4.50 24.93 25.57
CA TYR A 292 3.28 24.58 24.85
C TYR A 292 2.01 25.06 25.58
N VAL A 293 1.94 24.88 26.89
CA VAL A 293 0.80 25.34 27.71
C VAL A 293 0.68 26.86 27.66
N GLU A 294 1.79 27.60 27.73
CA GLU A 294 1.81 29.05 27.57
C GLU A 294 1.30 29.47 26.18
N ALA A 295 1.79 28.82 25.12
CA ALA A 295 1.43 29.17 23.75
C ALA A 295 -0.01 28.82 23.35
N LYS A 296 -0.62 27.79 23.96
CA LYS A 296 -1.98 27.32 23.63
C LYS A 296 -3.04 27.67 24.67
N GLY A 297 -2.62 27.95 25.88
CA GLY A 297 -3.49 28.16 27.04
C GLY A 297 -3.83 26.85 27.76
N ARG A 298 -4.02 26.96 29.08
CA ARG A 298 -4.41 25.85 29.96
C ARG A 298 -5.72 25.19 29.52
N GLN A 299 -6.75 26.00 29.20
CA GLN A 299 -8.06 25.49 28.78
C GLN A 299 -7.95 24.55 27.56
N HIS A 300 -7.21 24.97 26.53
CA HIS A 300 -6.99 24.15 25.34
C HIS A 300 -6.30 22.82 25.69
N THR A 301 -5.26 22.88 26.53
CA THR A 301 -4.49 21.70 26.94
C THR A 301 -5.36 20.71 27.72
N ILE A 302 -6.19 21.23 28.64
CA ILE A 302 -7.11 20.42 29.42
C ILE A 302 -8.13 19.72 28.51
N ASP A 303 -8.82 20.47 27.64
CA ASP A 303 -9.93 19.97 26.82
C ASP A 303 -9.50 18.98 25.72
N ASN A 304 -8.24 19.07 25.28
CA ASN A 304 -7.76 18.31 24.13
C ASN A 304 -6.75 17.21 24.49
N ILE A 305 -6.02 17.33 25.59
CA ILE A 305 -4.98 16.37 25.98
C ILE A 305 -5.37 15.67 27.28
N ILE A 306 -5.61 16.42 28.35
CA ILE A 306 -5.81 15.87 29.70
C ILE A 306 -7.12 15.09 29.78
N THR A 307 -8.25 15.72 29.47
CA THR A 307 -9.59 15.11 29.59
C THR A 307 -9.84 14.01 28.57
N ARG A 308 -9.04 13.95 27.50
CA ARG A 308 -9.10 12.92 26.46
C ARG A 308 -8.23 11.70 26.74
N CYS A 309 -7.48 11.69 27.84
CA CYS A 309 -6.80 10.49 28.30
C CYS A 309 -7.84 9.44 28.70
N PRO A 310 -7.85 8.24 28.07
CA PRO A 310 -8.90 7.25 28.30
C PRO A 310 -8.92 6.69 29.72
N THR A 311 -7.82 6.81 30.44
CA THR A 311 -7.65 6.34 31.83
C THR A 311 -7.50 7.47 32.83
N SER A 312 -7.67 8.72 32.40
CA SER A 312 -7.48 9.92 33.25
C SER A 312 -6.13 9.94 33.98
N SER A 313 -5.08 9.40 33.35
CA SER A 313 -3.73 9.27 33.93
C SER A 313 -2.86 10.52 33.79
N LEU A 314 -3.40 11.62 33.25
CA LEU A 314 -2.68 12.88 33.05
C LEU A 314 -3.18 13.93 34.03
N SER A 315 -2.28 14.71 34.61
CA SER A 315 -2.62 15.82 35.50
C SER A 315 -1.77 17.04 35.20
N LEU A 316 -2.41 18.16 34.85
CA LEU A 316 -1.77 19.47 34.73
C LEU A 316 -1.77 20.16 36.10
N LYS A 317 -0.59 20.46 36.64
CA LYS A 317 -0.42 21.11 37.95
C LYS A 317 -0.59 22.62 37.87
N ASP A 318 -0.61 23.27 39.03
CA ASP A 318 -0.75 24.72 39.15
C ASP A 318 0.47 25.48 38.59
N ASP A 319 1.65 24.86 38.60
CA ASP A 319 2.90 25.39 38.02
C ASP A 319 3.08 25.06 36.52
N ASP A 320 1.99 24.64 35.87
CA ASP A 320 1.94 24.16 34.48
C ASP A 320 2.74 22.88 34.17
N SER A 321 3.28 22.17 35.18
CA SER A 321 3.93 20.86 34.95
C SER A 321 2.91 19.75 34.64
N LEU A 322 3.34 18.76 33.86
CA LEU A 322 2.56 17.55 33.55
C LEU A 322 3.01 16.38 34.40
N GLU A 323 2.10 15.79 35.16
CA GLU A 323 2.29 14.51 35.82
C GLU A 323 1.55 13.40 35.06
N ILE A 324 2.20 12.24 34.91
CA ILE A 324 1.63 11.05 34.28
C ILE A 324 1.68 9.88 35.27
N ASP A 325 0.52 9.33 35.59
CA ASP A 325 0.41 8.04 36.27
C ASP A 325 0.63 6.90 35.27
N ASN A 326 1.89 6.57 35.03
CA ASN A 326 2.29 5.54 34.08
C ASN A 326 1.74 4.15 34.44
N ARG A 327 1.47 3.89 35.73
CA ARG A 327 0.91 2.61 36.18
C ARG A 327 -0.51 2.39 35.65
N ASN A 328 -1.30 3.45 35.56
CA ASN A 328 -2.65 3.41 35.01
C ASN A 328 -2.72 3.77 33.51
N CYS A 329 -1.60 4.16 32.90
CA CYS A 329 -1.52 4.46 31.48
C CYS A 329 -1.66 3.20 30.61
N VAL A 330 -2.59 3.23 29.65
CA VAL A 330 -2.81 2.16 28.66
C VAL A 330 -2.04 2.36 27.35
N ARG A 331 -1.13 3.35 27.30
CA ARG A 331 -0.24 3.63 26.15
C ARG A 331 -1.00 3.82 24.83
N CYS A 332 -2.14 4.52 24.87
CA CYS A 332 -3.00 4.76 23.70
C CYS A 332 -2.45 5.77 22.67
N MET A 333 -1.22 6.27 22.85
CA MET A 333 -0.56 7.29 22.01
C MET A 333 -1.18 8.69 21.99
N HIS A 334 -2.40 8.92 22.50
CA HIS A 334 -3.10 10.21 22.40
C HIS A 334 -2.24 11.41 22.80
N CYS A 335 -1.69 11.42 24.02
CA CYS A 335 -0.85 12.53 24.49
C CYS A 335 0.43 12.71 23.66
N ILE A 336 1.05 11.61 23.24
CA ILE A 336 2.28 11.61 22.43
C ILE A 336 2.01 12.20 21.03
N MET A 337 0.87 11.88 20.42
CA MET A 337 0.51 12.36 19.07
C MET A 337 0.33 13.88 18.98
N TRP A 338 -0.16 14.53 20.04
CA TRP A 338 -0.37 15.99 20.03
C TRP A 338 0.94 16.74 19.85
N ARG A 339 2.03 16.25 20.44
CA ARG A 339 3.37 16.81 20.31
C ARG A 339 4.44 15.74 20.51
N PRO A 340 4.85 15.04 19.44
CA PRO A 340 5.85 13.98 19.54
C PRO A 340 7.23 14.45 20.04
N ARG A 341 7.55 15.74 19.89
CA ARG A 341 8.80 16.32 20.41
C ARG A 341 8.86 16.41 21.94
N LEU A 342 7.70 16.65 22.58
CA LEU A 342 7.56 16.74 24.05
C LEU A 342 7.79 15.40 24.76
N PHE A 343 7.47 14.32 24.07
CA PHE A 343 7.43 12.98 24.65
C PHE A 343 8.47 12.10 23.95
N ARG A 344 9.67 11.98 24.54
CA ARG A 344 10.69 11.07 24.01
C ARG A 344 10.45 9.67 24.55
N GLN A 345 10.23 8.72 23.66
CA GLN A 345 10.49 7.32 23.97
C GLN A 345 11.99 7.12 23.81
N GLU A 346 12.75 6.95 24.89
CA GLU A 346 14.07 6.34 24.71
C GLU A 346 13.83 4.89 24.33
N LEU A 347 14.12 4.56 23.08
CA LEU A 347 14.45 3.20 22.70
C LEU A 347 15.70 2.81 23.50
N THR A 348 15.54 2.29 24.72
CA THR A 348 16.54 1.38 25.26
C THR A 348 16.61 0.22 24.29
N ARG A 349 17.56 0.31 23.35
CA ARG A 349 17.95 -0.79 22.48
C ARG A 349 18.43 -1.91 23.39
N VAL A 350 17.54 -2.84 23.73
CA VAL A 350 17.92 -4.14 24.28
C VAL A 350 18.37 -5.02 23.12
#